data_AF-A0A2V8I1I8-F1
#
_entry.id   AF-A0A2V8I1I8-F1
#
_cell.length_a   1.000
_cell.length_b   1.000
_cell.length_c   1.000
_cell.angle_alpha   90.00
_cell.angle_beta   90.00
_cell.angle_gamma   90.00
#
_symmetry.space_group_name_H-M   'P 1'
#
loop_
_entity.id
_entity.type
_entity.pdbx_description
1 polymer ?
#
loop_
_entity_poly.entity_id
_entity_poly.type
_entity_poly.pdbx_seq_one_letter_code
_entity_poly.pdbx_strand_id
1 'polypeptide(L)'
;MPDGRYVLGGDTIEVVNGVCRDGEGRLAGSTLTQEIALRNFAEWTAWSIEDALLGLTLNPARALRLEKKGVLDAGADADVVLMDHSFRVMKTYVKGKLVFDRLWTN
;
A
#
# COMPACT_ATOMS: atom_id res chain seq x y z
N MET A 1 -8.03 1.91 7.65
CA MET A 1 -9.29 1.46 8.26
C MET A 1 -9.64 2.44 9.37
N PRO A 2 -10.90 2.89 9.47
CA PRO A 2 -11.33 3.71 10.61
C PRO A 2 -11.27 2.93 11.92
N ASP A 3 -11.26 3.66 13.03
CA ASP A 3 -11.43 3.06 14.36
C ASP A 3 -12.79 2.33 14.46
N GLY A 4 -12.80 1.21 15.18
CA GLY A 4 -13.96 0.34 15.27
C GLY A 4 -13.63 -1.12 15.56
N ARG A 5 -14.67 -1.96 15.62
CA ARG A 5 -14.55 -3.40 15.85
C ARG A 5 -14.75 -4.17 14.55
N TYR A 6 -13.89 -5.14 14.31
CA TYR A 6 -13.85 -5.97 13.11
C TYR A 6 -13.75 -7.45 13.48
N VAL A 7 -14.07 -8.33 12.53
CA VAL A 7 -13.87 -9.78 12.68
C VAL A 7 -12.83 -10.23 11.66
N LEU A 8 -11.76 -10.86 12.14
CA LEU A 8 -10.66 -11.38 11.31
C LEU A 8 -10.34 -12.81 11.76
N GLY A 9 -10.46 -13.78 10.86
CA GLY A 9 -10.18 -15.19 11.20
C GLY A 9 -11.10 -15.81 12.27
N GLY A 10 -12.22 -15.16 12.59
CA GLY A 10 -13.12 -15.53 13.69
C GLY A 10 -12.88 -14.76 14.99
N ASP A 11 -11.75 -14.05 15.10
CA ASP A 11 -11.41 -13.24 16.27
C ASP A 11 -11.96 -11.81 16.13
N THR A 12 -12.33 -11.22 17.27
CA THR A 12 -12.68 -9.79 17.31
C THR A 12 -11.41 -8.95 17.40
N ILE A 13 -11.25 -8.03 16.46
CA ILE A 13 -10.16 -7.06 16.41
C ILE A 13 -10.73 -5.68 16.71
N GLU A 14 -10.09 -4.96 17.63
CA GLU A 14 -10.41 -3.57 17.95
C GLU A 14 -9.36 -2.64 17.38
N VAL A 15 -9.80 -1.60 16.67
CA VAL A 15 -8.94 -0.53 16.14
C VAL A 15 -9.21 0.73 16.94
N VAL A 16 -8.19 1.19 17.66
CA VAL A 16 -8.22 2.43 18.45
C VAL A 16 -7.01 3.28 18.05
N ASN A 17 -7.25 4.52 17.64
CA ASN A 17 -6.25 5.44 17.12
C ASN A 17 -5.40 4.79 15.98
N GLY A 18 -6.04 4.03 15.10
CA GLY A 18 -5.39 3.31 13.99
C GLY A 18 -4.54 2.10 14.40
N VAL A 19 -4.53 1.69 15.68
CA VAL A 19 -3.81 0.49 16.13
C VAL A 19 -4.79 -0.66 16.30
N CYS A 20 -4.61 -1.74 15.54
CA CYS A 20 -5.43 -2.95 15.62
C CYS A 20 -4.90 -3.95 16.65
N ARG A 21 -5.74 -4.34 17.60
CA ARG A 21 -5.42 -5.31 18.65
C ARG A 21 -6.50 -6.39 18.78
N ASP A 22 -6.10 -7.60 19.18
CA ASP A 22 -7.03 -8.68 19.52
C ASP A 22 -7.66 -8.48 20.92
N GLY A 23 -8.52 -9.41 21.33
CA GLY A 23 -9.18 -9.36 22.65
C GLY A 23 -8.24 -9.50 23.86
N GLU A 24 -6.98 -9.91 23.64
CA GLU A 24 -5.93 -9.95 24.66
C GLU A 24 -5.00 -8.71 24.60
N GLY A 25 -5.28 -7.75 23.71
CA GLY A 25 -4.51 -6.53 23.54
C GLY A 25 -3.23 -6.69 22.72
N ARG A 26 -3.01 -7.84 22.05
CA ARG A 26 -1.84 -8.07 21.18
C ARG A 26 -2.06 -7.44 19.81
N LEU A 27 -0.99 -7.05 19.12
CA LEU A 27 -1.11 -6.52 17.75
C LEU A 27 -1.70 -7.59 16.81
N ALA A 28 -2.70 -7.20 16.04
CA ALA A 28 -3.43 -8.10 15.15
C ALA A 28 -3.59 -7.49 13.75
N GLY A 29 -2.47 -7.39 13.03
CA GLY A 29 -2.38 -6.77 11.71
C GLY A 29 -1.88 -5.33 11.74
N SER A 30 -2.25 -4.53 10.73
CA SER A 30 -2.05 -3.08 10.74
C SER A 30 -3.15 -2.37 9.94
N THR A 31 -3.34 -1.08 10.19
CA THR A 31 -4.15 -0.20 9.32
C THR A 31 -3.30 0.54 8.28
N LEU A 32 -2.03 0.15 8.13
CA LEU A 32 -1.05 0.83 7.28
C LEU A 32 -1.41 0.66 5.81
N THR A 33 -1.41 1.75 5.06
CA THR A 33 -1.55 1.73 3.60
C THR A 33 -0.19 1.86 2.93
N GLN A 34 -0.08 1.41 1.68
CA GLN A 34 1.20 1.34 0.96
C GLN A 34 1.84 2.72 0.76
N GLU A 35 1.04 3.76 0.53
CA GLU A 35 1.55 5.12 0.39
C GLU A 35 2.02 5.73 1.72
N ILE A 36 1.45 5.32 2.86
CA ILE A 36 1.98 5.68 4.18
C ILE A 36 3.27 4.89 4.43
N ALA A 37 3.32 3.60 4.09
CA ALA A 37 4.52 2.78 4.23
C ALA A 37 5.69 3.38 3.42
N LEU A 38 5.45 3.82 2.19
CA LEU A 38 6.44 4.49 1.35
C LEU A 38 6.95 5.79 1.98
N ARG A 39 6.05 6.65 2.50
CA ARG A 39 6.44 7.88 3.21
C ARG A 39 7.28 7.58 4.45
N ASN A 40 6.83 6.65 5.29
CA ASN A 40 7.55 6.27 6.52
C ASN A 40 8.93 5.70 6.18
N PHE A 41 9.04 4.89 5.12
CA PHE A 41 10.33 4.33 4.69
C PHE A 41 11.30 5.43 4.24
N ALA A 42 10.82 6.38 3.43
CA ALA A 42 11.61 7.51 2.98
C ALA A 42 12.02 8.45 4.12
N GLU A 43 11.18 8.59 5.16
CA GLU A 43 11.45 9.48 6.30
C GLU A 43 12.34 8.83 7.36
N TRP A 44 12.15 7.54 7.64
CA TRP A 44 12.76 6.88 8.80
C TRP A 44 14.01 6.05 8.46
N THR A 45 14.34 5.92 7.18
CA THR A 45 15.51 5.15 6.74
C THR A 45 16.44 6.01 5.88
N ALA A 46 17.70 5.56 5.74
CA ALA A 46 18.67 6.19 4.85
C ALA A 46 18.59 5.66 3.40
N TRP A 47 17.58 4.84 3.08
CA TRP A 47 17.47 4.18 1.78
C TRP A 47 16.77 5.08 0.78
N SER A 48 17.05 4.84 -0.50
CA SER A 48 16.44 5.61 -1.58
C SER A 48 14.97 5.25 -1.75
N ILE A 49 14.22 6.13 -2.42
CA ILE A 49 12.82 5.84 -2.76
C ILE A 49 12.73 4.68 -3.76
N GLU A 50 13.72 4.55 -4.64
CA GLU A 50 13.87 3.47 -5.59
C GLU A 50 13.98 2.12 -4.88
N ASP A 51 14.79 2.04 -3.81
CA ASP A 51 14.92 0.83 -3.01
C ASP A 51 13.60 0.46 -2.33
N ALA A 52 12.87 1.46 -1.82
CA ALA A 52 11.55 1.26 -1.24
C ALA A 52 10.58 0.68 -2.26
N LEU A 53 10.55 1.26 -3.48
CA LEU A 53 9.67 0.82 -4.57
C LEU A 53 9.95 -0.63 -4.98
N LEU A 54 11.21 -1.09 -4.97
CA LEU A 54 11.51 -2.50 -5.22
C LEU A 54 10.80 -3.42 -4.21
N GLY A 55 10.80 -3.05 -2.92
CA GLY A 55 10.12 -3.77 -1.86
C GLY A 55 8.59 -3.78 -1.98
N LEU A 56 8.00 -2.71 -2.54
CA LEU A 56 6.55 -2.59 -2.69
C LEU A 56 6.03 -3.19 -4.02
N THR A 57 6.88 -3.34 -5.04
CA THR A 57 6.45 -3.68 -6.40
C THR A 57 7.16 -4.93 -6.95
N LEU A 58 8.41 -4.80 -7.39
CA LEU A 58 9.15 -5.84 -8.09
C LEU A 58 9.42 -7.08 -7.24
N ASN A 59 9.81 -6.90 -5.98
CA ASN A 59 10.18 -8.01 -5.11
C ASN A 59 8.96 -8.91 -4.76
N PRO A 60 7.80 -8.36 -4.35
CA PRO A 60 6.58 -9.15 -4.19
C PRO A 60 6.14 -9.85 -5.48
N ALA A 61 6.20 -9.16 -6.64
CA ALA A 61 5.86 -9.75 -7.93
C ALA A 61 6.75 -10.96 -8.25
N ARG A 62 8.07 -10.84 -8.04
CA ARG A 62 9.02 -11.96 -8.21
C ARG A 62 8.76 -13.09 -7.23
N ALA A 63 8.54 -12.80 -5.95
CA ALA A 63 8.26 -13.81 -4.92
C ALA A 63 7.01 -14.64 -5.26
N LEU A 64 5.99 -14.00 -5.84
CA LEU A 64 4.74 -14.64 -6.27
C LEU A 64 4.76 -15.14 -7.73
N ARG A 65 5.90 -15.01 -8.44
CA ARG A 65 6.07 -15.41 -9.85
C ARG A 65 5.07 -14.74 -10.80
N LEU A 66 4.80 -13.46 -10.57
CA LEU A 66 3.91 -12.63 -11.38
C LEU A 66 4.72 -11.89 -12.46
N GLU A 67 4.90 -12.53 -13.62
CA GLU A 67 5.80 -12.05 -14.68
C GLU A 67 5.43 -10.69 -15.29
N LYS A 68 4.14 -10.31 -15.24
CA LYS A 68 3.62 -9.06 -15.82
C LYS A 68 3.40 -7.95 -14.79
N LYS A 69 3.91 -8.09 -13.56
CA LYS A 69 3.64 -7.18 -12.44
C LYS A 69 4.93 -6.61 -11.86
N GLY A 70 4.80 -5.47 -11.18
CA GLY A 70 5.89 -4.86 -10.43
C GLY A 70 6.97 -4.19 -11.29
N VAL A 71 6.72 -4.02 -12.59
CA VAL A 71 7.62 -3.33 -13.54
C VAL A 71 6.81 -2.37 -14.42
N LEU A 72 7.47 -1.33 -14.90
CA LEU A 72 6.98 -0.45 -15.95
C LEU A 72 7.77 -0.76 -17.23
N ASP A 73 7.30 -1.75 -17.98
CA ASP A 73 7.95 -2.21 -19.22
C ASP A 73 6.91 -2.63 -20.27
N ALA A 74 7.29 -2.63 -21.54
CA ALA A 74 6.42 -3.06 -22.63
C ALA A 74 6.00 -4.53 -22.45
N GLY A 75 4.69 -4.78 -22.54
CA GLY A 75 4.12 -6.12 -22.36
C GLY A 75 3.74 -6.49 -20.93
N ALA A 76 4.08 -5.67 -19.93
CA ALA A 76 3.56 -5.78 -18.57
C ALA A 76 2.08 -5.34 -18.49
N ASP A 77 1.38 -5.76 -17.44
CA ASP A 77 0.03 -5.25 -17.18
C ASP A 77 0.15 -3.77 -16.77
N ALA A 78 -0.71 -2.91 -17.33
CA ALA A 78 -0.77 -1.49 -16.98
C ALA A 78 -1.44 -1.26 -15.61
N ASP A 79 -0.86 -1.84 -14.57
CA ASP A 79 -1.15 -1.61 -13.16
C ASP A 79 -0.21 -0.50 -12.66
N VAL A 80 -0.72 0.73 -12.59
CA VAL A 80 0.10 1.92 -12.34
C VAL A 80 -0.55 2.79 -11.29
N VAL A 81 0.25 3.30 -10.35
CA VAL A 81 -0.18 4.31 -9.39
C VAL A 81 0.58 5.60 -9.67
N LEU A 82 -0.15 6.67 -9.96
CA LEU A 82 0.39 8.02 -10.06
C LEU A 82 0.33 8.67 -8.68
N MET A 83 1.44 9.24 -8.23
CA MET A 83 1.54 9.95 -6.95
C MET A 83 2.08 11.36 -7.13
N ASP A 84 1.79 12.26 -6.17
CA ASP A 84 2.43 13.57 -6.09
C ASP A 84 3.83 13.50 -5.44
N HIS A 85 4.52 14.63 -5.35
CA HIS A 85 5.84 14.72 -4.70
C HIS A 85 5.84 14.39 -3.20
N SER A 86 4.67 14.34 -2.56
CA SER A 86 4.48 13.91 -1.17
C SER A 86 4.03 12.45 -1.08
N PHE A 87 4.15 11.68 -2.16
CA PHE A 87 3.71 10.29 -2.28
C PHE A 87 2.22 10.08 -1.95
N ARG A 88 1.38 11.08 -2.19
CA ARG A 88 -0.08 10.91 -2.11
C ARG A 88 -0.60 10.35 -3.43
N VAL A 89 -1.41 9.31 -3.35
CA VAL A 89 -2.01 8.68 -4.53
C VAL A 89 -2.96 9.65 -5.23
N MET A 90 -2.65 9.96 -6.49
CA MET A 90 -3.45 10.81 -7.36
C MET A 90 -4.35 9.97 -8.26
N LYS A 91 -3.80 8.95 -8.92
CA LYS A 91 -4.56 8.05 -9.79
C LYS A 91 -4.10 6.62 -9.65
N THR A 92 -5.02 5.67 -9.83
CA THR A 92 -4.68 4.24 -9.91
C THR A 92 -5.30 3.64 -11.16
N TYR A 93 -4.48 2.91 -11.91
CA TYR A 93 -4.87 2.14 -13.06
C TYR A 93 -4.69 0.66 -12.76
N VAL A 94 -5.65 -0.17 -13.16
CA VAL A 94 -5.57 -1.63 -13.09
C VAL A 94 -5.83 -2.18 -14.48
N LYS A 95 -4.85 -2.86 -15.06
CA LYS A 95 -4.84 -3.35 -16.45
C LYS A 95 -5.27 -2.26 -17.44
N GLY A 96 -4.75 -1.05 -17.23
CA GLY A 96 -5.01 0.13 -18.07
C GLY A 96 -6.32 0.85 -17.78
N LYS A 97 -7.17 0.35 -16.88
CA LYS A 97 -8.43 1.00 -16.51
C LYS A 97 -8.24 1.90 -15.29
N LEU A 98 -8.66 3.16 -15.39
CA LEU A 98 -8.69 4.08 -14.24
C LEU A 98 -9.71 3.57 -13.21
N VAL A 99 -9.25 3.25 -12.00
CA VAL A 99 -10.10 2.76 -10.89
C VAL A 99 -10.12 3.71 -9.70
N PHE A 100 -9.22 4.68 -9.65
CA PHE A 100 -9.19 5.73 -8.65
C PHE A 100 -8.69 7.02 -9.29
N ASP A 101 -9.39 8.12 -9.04
CA ASP A 101 -8.98 9.46 -9.46
C ASP A 101 -9.25 10.44 -8.30
N ARG A 102 -8.19 10.99 -7.73
CA ARG A 102 -8.29 12.05 -6.75
C ARG A 102 -8.58 13.34 -7.48
N LEU A 103 -9.79 13.87 -7.27
CA LEU A 103 -10.16 15.20 -7.75
C LEU A 103 -9.11 16.21 -7.27
N TRP A 104 -8.52 16.96 -8.20
CA TRP A 104 -7.64 18.08 -7.87
C TRP A 104 -8.48 19.14 -7.18
N THR A 105 -8.35 19.26 -5.87
CA THR A 105 -8.83 20.44 -5.15
C THR A 105 -7.74 21.50 -5.23
N ASN A 106 -7.97 22.54 -6.04
CA ASN A 106 -7.20 23.78 -6.00
C ASN A 106 -7.29 24.45 -4.63
#